data_AF-E2C3H0-F1
#
_entry.id   AF-E2C3H0-F1
#
_cell.length_a   1.000
_cell.length_b   1.000
_cell.length_c   1.000
_cell.angle_alpha   90.00
_cell.angle_beta   90.00
_cell.angle_gamma   90.00
#
_symmetry.space_group_name_H-M   'P 1'
#
loop_
_entity.id
_entity.type
_entity.pdbx_description
1 polymer ?
#
loop_
_entity_poly.entity_id
_entity_poly.type
_entity_poly.pdbx_seq_one_letter_code
_entity_poly.pdbx_strand_id
1 'polypeptide(L)'
;MQRDEKHLDSALEAIIMRVNDLKSAIAAMVFKLEHEYETLNWPNFLDNYALISGHLTSLSKILAPDKAPNLRNYTVLPLRLSPEKDEELLRLTEGRIPTFAHDLVPDYLRTKLEPQAEQKMMQFEAKANVNNDASHKQLMQYSKVVGHVWDMTNKAREEWESEAGARATQAQTNSAADTHTLVAAVGMGKGLKSDSIQMVQSGVNPVANSMMVGRPSNQQQTPGQGPLGNPPLGQINKAPGAIKTNIKAASQIHPYR
;
A
#
# COMPACT_ATOMS: atom_id res chain seq x y z
N MET A 1 -41.68 3.46 -17.08
CA MET A 1 -41.32 3.85 -18.46
C MET A 1 -40.27 4.96 -18.47
N GLN A 2 -40.60 6.23 -18.22
CA GLN A 2 -39.60 7.32 -18.29
C GLN A 2 -38.43 7.20 -17.28
N ARG A 3 -38.67 6.60 -16.11
CA ARG A 3 -37.61 6.31 -15.12
C ARG A 3 -36.68 5.18 -15.59
N ASP A 4 -37.24 4.18 -16.26
CA ASP A 4 -36.51 3.00 -16.73
C ASP A 4 -35.66 3.35 -17.96
N GLU A 5 -36.18 4.19 -18.85
CA GLU A 5 -35.44 4.77 -19.97
C GLU A 5 -34.25 5.61 -19.49
N LYS A 6 -34.47 6.52 -18.53
CA LYS A 6 -33.37 7.32 -17.96
C LYS A 6 -32.29 6.46 -17.28
N HIS A 7 -32.71 5.37 -16.62
CA HIS A 7 -31.77 4.43 -16.02
C HIS A 7 -30.98 3.69 -17.11
N LEU A 8 -31.65 3.26 -18.18
CA LEU A 8 -31.02 2.63 -19.33
C LEU A 8 -29.98 3.56 -19.98
N ASP A 9 -30.34 4.81 -20.27
CA ASP A 9 -29.43 5.79 -20.87
C ASP A 9 -28.20 6.02 -19.98
N SER A 10 -28.40 6.19 -18.68
CA SER A 10 -27.29 6.37 -17.74
C SER A 10 -26.37 5.16 -17.67
N ALA A 11 -26.91 3.94 -17.78
CA ALA A 11 -26.12 2.72 -17.79
C ALA A 11 -25.35 2.55 -19.11
N LEU A 12 -25.98 2.86 -20.25
CA LEU A 12 -25.33 2.84 -21.56
C LEU A 12 -24.17 3.83 -21.62
N GLU A 13 -24.36 5.06 -21.13
CA GLU A 13 -23.28 6.06 -21.07
C GLU A 13 -22.11 5.56 -20.21
N ALA A 14 -22.40 4.97 -19.04
CA ALA A 14 -21.38 4.39 -18.18
C ALA A 14 -20.61 3.24 -18.87
N ILE A 15 -21.30 2.38 -19.62
CA ILE A 15 -20.68 1.30 -20.39
C ILE A 15 -19.79 1.88 -21.51
N ILE A 16 -20.29 2.86 -22.27
CA ILE A 16 -19.55 3.52 -23.35
C ILE A 16 -18.27 4.14 -22.82
N MET A 17 -18.35 4.87 -21.70
CA MET A 17 -17.17 5.45 -21.04
C MET A 17 -16.11 4.38 -20.71
N ARG A 18 -16.52 3.23 -20.15
CA ARG A 18 -15.58 2.17 -19.77
C ARG A 18 -14.98 1.45 -20.97
N VAL A 19 -15.75 1.27 -22.03
CA VAL A 19 -15.24 0.73 -23.30
C VAL A 19 -14.22 1.70 -23.91
N ASN A 20 -14.45 3.01 -23.82
CA ASN A 20 -13.50 4.02 -24.30
C ASN A 20 -12.20 4.05 -23.49
N ASP A 21 -12.26 3.91 -22.16
CA ASP A 21 -11.08 3.76 -21.32
C ASP A 21 -10.24 2.54 -21.73
N LEU A 22 -10.91 1.38 -21.89
CA LEU A 22 -10.27 0.13 -22.31
C LEU A 22 -9.64 0.24 -23.71
N LYS A 23 -10.37 0.82 -24.67
CA LYS A 23 -9.88 1.09 -26.02
C LYS A 23 -8.61 1.94 -25.99
N SER A 24 -8.62 3.01 -25.19
CA SER A 24 -7.48 3.93 -25.06
C SER A 24 -6.27 3.23 -24.43
N ALA A 25 -6.48 2.40 -23.41
CA ALA A 25 -5.43 1.62 -22.78
C ALA A 25 -4.81 0.59 -23.73
N ILE A 26 -5.64 -0.10 -24.54
CA ILE A 26 -5.17 -1.04 -25.56
C ILE A 26 -4.37 -0.30 -26.65
N ALA A 27 -4.89 0.82 -27.17
CA ALA A 27 -4.20 1.62 -28.18
C ALA A 27 -2.85 2.13 -27.67
N ALA A 28 -2.78 2.59 -26.43
CA ALA A 28 -1.52 3.01 -25.80
C ALA A 28 -0.53 1.86 -25.66
N MET A 29 -0.99 0.66 -25.30
CA MET A 29 -0.13 -0.52 -25.21
C MET A 29 0.40 -0.95 -26.58
N VAL A 30 -0.45 -0.97 -27.61
CA VAL A 30 -0.04 -1.26 -28.99
C VAL A 30 1.00 -0.24 -29.46
N PHE A 31 0.75 1.06 -29.22
CA PHE A 31 1.71 2.10 -29.57
C PHE A 31 3.08 1.88 -28.93
N LYS A 32 3.13 1.57 -27.63
CA LYS A 32 4.38 1.26 -26.91
C LYS A 32 5.07 0.01 -27.48
N LEU A 33 4.31 -1.02 -27.83
CA LEU A 33 4.86 -2.23 -28.43
C LEU A 33 5.43 -2.00 -29.83
N GLU A 34 4.88 -1.06 -30.59
CA GLU A 34 5.35 -0.76 -31.94
C GLU A 34 6.51 0.24 -31.96
N HIS A 35 6.51 1.24 -31.06
CA HIS A 35 7.44 2.38 -31.11
C HIS A 35 8.51 2.35 -30.00
N GLU A 36 8.22 1.71 -28.87
CA GLU A 36 9.07 1.71 -27.68
C GLU A 36 9.60 0.31 -27.35
N TYR A 37 9.54 -0.65 -28.28
CA TYR A 37 9.92 -2.04 -28.01
C TYR A 37 11.37 -2.21 -27.55
N GLU A 38 12.28 -1.33 -27.97
CA GLU A 38 13.69 -1.36 -27.54
C GLU A 38 13.89 -0.88 -26.10
N THR A 39 13.00 0.00 -25.61
CA THR A 39 13.09 0.61 -24.27
C THR A 39 12.07 0.01 -23.28
N LEU A 40 11.12 -0.79 -23.77
CA LEU A 40 10.08 -1.43 -22.99
C LEU A 40 10.65 -2.56 -22.14
N ASN A 41 10.70 -2.34 -20.82
CA ASN A 41 11.04 -3.37 -19.87
C ASN A 41 9.81 -4.17 -19.42
N TRP A 42 10.05 -5.37 -18.89
CA TRP A 42 9.00 -6.28 -18.45
C TRP A 42 8.09 -5.71 -17.34
N PRO A 43 8.61 -5.04 -16.30
CA PRO A 43 7.75 -4.38 -15.30
C PRO A 43 6.77 -3.38 -15.92
N ASN A 44 7.26 -2.49 -16.78
CA ASN A 44 6.41 -1.51 -17.47
C ASN A 44 5.36 -2.20 -18.34
N PHE A 45 5.73 -3.26 -19.06
CA PHE A 45 4.77 -4.05 -19.83
C PHE A 45 3.67 -4.63 -18.93
N LEU A 46 4.05 -5.23 -17.79
CA LEU A 46 3.10 -5.79 -16.82
C LEU A 46 2.19 -4.72 -16.21
N ASP A 47 2.69 -3.52 -15.93
CA ASP A 47 1.88 -2.42 -15.41
C ASP A 47 0.82 -1.98 -16.43
N ASN A 48 1.17 -1.88 -17.72
CA ASN A 48 0.20 -1.59 -18.78
C ASN A 48 -0.82 -2.72 -18.95
N TYR A 49 -0.38 -3.98 -18.85
CA TYR A 49 -1.29 -5.12 -18.88
C TYR A 49 -2.23 -5.15 -17.68
N ALA A 50 -1.73 -4.85 -16.48
CA ALA A 50 -2.53 -4.75 -15.26
C ALA A 50 -3.58 -3.63 -15.35
N LEU A 51 -3.24 -2.50 -15.99
CA LEU A 51 -4.18 -1.42 -16.27
C LEU A 51 -5.34 -1.90 -17.18
N ILE A 52 -5.01 -2.58 -18.29
CA ILE A 52 -6.03 -3.15 -19.19
C ILE A 52 -6.91 -4.16 -18.45
N SER A 53 -6.31 -5.05 -17.65
CA SER A 53 -7.03 -6.00 -16.81
C SER A 53 -7.94 -5.30 -15.79
N GLY A 54 -7.51 -4.16 -15.25
CA GLY A 54 -8.30 -3.31 -14.36
C GLY A 54 -9.52 -2.71 -15.06
N HIS A 55 -9.34 -2.17 -16.27
CA HIS A 55 -10.44 -1.66 -17.09
C HIS A 55 -11.44 -2.76 -17.46
N LEU A 56 -10.96 -3.96 -17.84
CA LEU A 56 -11.81 -5.10 -18.15
C LEU A 56 -12.62 -5.55 -16.92
N THR A 57 -11.98 -5.62 -15.75
CA THR A 57 -12.66 -5.97 -14.49
C THR A 57 -13.71 -4.94 -14.12
N SER A 58 -13.43 -3.64 -14.33
CA SER A 58 -14.38 -2.56 -14.11
C SER A 58 -15.60 -2.68 -15.04
N LEU A 59 -15.36 -2.96 -16.32
CA LEU A 59 -16.41 -3.20 -17.31
C LEU A 59 -17.28 -4.39 -16.92
N SER A 60 -16.69 -5.53 -16.52
CA SER A 60 -17.44 -6.70 -16.04
C SER A 60 -18.31 -6.39 -14.82
N LYS A 61 -17.84 -5.54 -13.89
CA LYS A 61 -18.64 -5.12 -12.72
C LYS A 61 -19.83 -4.24 -13.08
N ILE A 62 -19.71 -3.42 -14.12
CA ILE A 62 -20.82 -2.57 -14.59
C ILE A 62 -21.84 -3.39 -15.38
N LEU A 63 -21.39 -4.38 -16.15
CA LEU A 63 -22.24 -5.33 -16.87
C LEU A 63 -22.87 -6.40 -15.96
N ALA A 64 -22.54 -6.40 -14.67
CA ALA A 64 -23.09 -7.35 -13.72
C ALA A 64 -24.61 -7.14 -13.56
N PRO A 65 -25.39 -8.22 -13.33
CA PRO A 65 -26.86 -8.16 -13.34
C PRO A 65 -27.47 -7.24 -12.29
N ASP A 66 -26.71 -6.91 -11.24
CA ASP A 66 -27.09 -6.03 -10.15
C ASP A 66 -26.91 -4.53 -10.46
N LYS A 67 -26.01 -4.20 -11.42
CA LYS A 67 -25.63 -2.82 -11.73
C LYS A 67 -26.15 -2.32 -13.07
N ALA A 68 -26.25 -3.20 -14.06
CA ALA A 68 -26.85 -2.86 -15.34
C ALA A 68 -28.36 -3.17 -15.32
N PRO A 69 -29.19 -2.36 -15.98
CA PRO A 69 -30.54 -2.79 -16.33
C PRO A 69 -30.47 -4.10 -17.11
N ASN A 70 -31.53 -4.89 -17.11
CA ASN A 70 -31.52 -6.17 -17.80
C ASN A 70 -31.50 -5.97 -19.32
N LEU A 71 -30.30 -5.78 -19.87
CA LEU A 71 -30.04 -5.57 -21.30
C LEU A 71 -30.50 -6.77 -22.14
N ARG A 72 -30.66 -7.95 -21.54
CA ARG A 72 -31.19 -9.15 -22.21
C ARG A 72 -32.65 -9.00 -22.65
N ASN A 73 -33.38 -8.06 -22.05
CA ASN A 73 -34.76 -7.77 -22.44
C ASN A 73 -34.86 -6.83 -23.65
N TYR A 74 -33.73 -6.29 -24.11
CA TYR A 74 -33.66 -5.38 -25.25
C TYR A 74 -32.98 -6.08 -26.43
N THR A 75 -33.43 -5.74 -27.64
CA THR A 75 -32.82 -6.22 -28.89
C THR A 75 -32.40 -5.03 -29.72
N VAL A 76 -31.20 -5.10 -30.27
CA VAL A 76 -30.70 -4.11 -31.22
C VAL A 76 -31.08 -4.56 -32.62
N LEU A 77 -31.81 -3.70 -33.34
CA LEU A 77 -32.21 -3.93 -34.72
C LEU A 77 -31.95 -2.68 -35.57
N PRO A 78 -31.36 -2.82 -36.77
CA PRO A 78 -31.24 -1.70 -37.69
C PRO A 78 -32.62 -1.18 -38.11
N LEU A 79 -32.86 0.11 -37.96
CA LEU A 79 -34.10 0.75 -38.44
C LEU A 79 -34.03 1.12 -39.92
N ARG A 80 -32.84 1.47 -40.40
CA ARG A 80 -32.57 1.85 -41.78
C ARG A 80 -31.18 1.38 -42.17
N LEU A 81 -31.06 0.82 -43.36
CA LEU A 81 -29.78 0.45 -43.98
C LEU A 81 -29.53 1.38 -45.15
N SER A 82 -28.31 1.91 -45.24
CA SER A 82 -27.92 2.85 -46.28
C SER A 82 -26.50 2.54 -46.76
N PRO A 83 -26.29 2.43 -48.09
CA PRO A 83 -24.95 2.36 -48.66
C PRO A 83 -24.26 3.72 -48.70
N GLU A 84 -25.00 4.81 -48.42
CA GLU A 84 -24.44 6.16 -48.37
C GLU A 84 -23.60 6.35 -47.12
N LYS A 85 -22.52 7.12 -47.26
CA LYS A 85 -21.64 7.49 -46.16
C LYS A 85 -22.41 8.34 -45.15
N ASP A 86 -22.38 7.92 -43.90
CA ASP A 86 -22.97 8.66 -42.78
C ASP A 86 -21.85 9.34 -41.99
N GLU A 87 -21.73 10.66 -42.12
CA GLU A 87 -20.69 11.44 -41.44
C GLU A 87 -20.89 11.48 -39.92
N GLU A 88 -22.13 11.39 -39.44
CA GLU A 88 -22.41 11.36 -38.00
C GLU A 88 -21.98 10.01 -37.41
N LEU A 89 -22.35 8.91 -38.06
CA LEU A 89 -21.91 7.57 -37.67
C LEU A 89 -20.40 7.43 -37.73
N LEU A 90 -19.77 7.96 -38.79
CA LEU A 90 -18.32 7.98 -38.92
C LEU A 90 -17.67 8.74 -37.76
N ARG A 91 -18.20 9.92 -37.40
CA ARG A 91 -17.69 10.71 -36.27
C ARG A 91 -17.85 9.98 -34.93
N LEU A 92 -19.03 9.39 -34.67
CA LEU A 92 -19.32 8.67 -33.43
C LEU A 92 -18.49 7.40 -33.27
N THR A 93 -18.13 6.75 -34.38
CA THR A 93 -17.33 5.52 -34.38
C THR A 93 -15.84 5.77 -34.60
N GLU A 94 -15.41 7.03 -34.59
CA GLU A 94 -14.02 7.46 -34.79
C GLU A 94 -13.43 6.91 -36.10
N GLY A 95 -14.21 6.96 -37.17
CA GLY A 95 -13.80 6.54 -38.49
C GLY A 95 -13.96 5.04 -38.78
N ARG A 96 -14.44 4.24 -37.81
CA ARG A 96 -14.52 2.78 -37.96
C ARG A 96 -15.71 2.30 -38.80
N ILE A 97 -16.84 3.00 -38.73
CA ILE A 97 -18.06 2.62 -39.46
C ILE A 97 -18.44 3.77 -40.39
N PRO A 98 -18.06 3.71 -41.68
CA PRO A 98 -18.39 4.75 -42.66
C PRO A 98 -19.81 4.62 -43.23
N THR A 99 -20.31 3.39 -43.32
CA THR A 99 -21.60 3.04 -43.92
C THR A 99 -22.25 1.92 -43.12
N PHE A 100 -23.59 1.86 -43.12
CA PHE A 100 -24.37 0.82 -42.45
C PHE A 100 -25.25 0.10 -43.49
N ALA A 101 -24.59 -0.71 -44.31
CA ALA A 101 -25.16 -1.38 -45.49
C ALA A 101 -25.47 -2.87 -45.23
N HIS A 102 -26.30 -3.47 -46.08
CA HIS A 102 -26.80 -4.85 -45.92
C HIS A 102 -25.71 -5.92 -45.85
N ASP A 103 -24.57 -5.69 -46.49
CA ASP A 103 -23.41 -6.56 -46.53
C ASP A 103 -22.54 -6.47 -45.26
N LEU A 104 -22.50 -5.30 -44.60
CA LEU A 104 -21.64 -5.05 -43.43
C LEU A 104 -22.34 -5.23 -42.09
N VAL A 105 -23.66 -4.99 -42.03
CA VAL A 105 -24.45 -5.11 -40.80
C VAL A 105 -24.30 -6.46 -40.09
N PRO A 106 -24.27 -7.62 -40.80
CA PRO A 106 -24.05 -8.90 -40.14
C PRO A 106 -22.74 -8.95 -39.34
N ASP A 107 -21.69 -8.29 -39.82
CA ASP A 107 -20.40 -8.23 -39.14
C ASP A 107 -20.44 -7.26 -37.95
N TYR A 108 -21.05 -6.08 -38.10
CA TYR A 108 -21.16 -5.10 -37.02
C TYR A 108 -22.04 -5.55 -35.85
N LEU A 109 -23.09 -6.33 -36.14
CA LEU A 109 -24.02 -6.84 -35.12
C LEU A 109 -23.74 -8.30 -34.74
N ARG A 110 -22.59 -8.85 -35.13
CA ARG A 110 -22.23 -10.22 -34.85
C ARG A 110 -22.16 -10.47 -33.34
N THR A 111 -22.97 -11.40 -32.85
CA THR A 111 -22.94 -11.91 -31.46
C THR A 111 -22.27 -13.27 -31.34
N LYS A 112 -21.94 -13.91 -32.46
CA LYS A 112 -21.25 -15.20 -32.48
C LYS A 112 -19.82 -15.04 -31.97
N LEU A 113 -19.46 -15.83 -30.96
CA LEU A 113 -18.12 -15.88 -30.38
C LEU A 113 -17.02 -16.12 -31.43
N GLU A 114 -15.81 -15.71 -31.10
CA GLU A 114 -14.62 -16.06 -31.86
C GLU A 114 -14.39 -17.58 -31.86
N PRO A 115 -13.92 -18.18 -32.98
CA PRO A 115 -13.77 -19.63 -33.09
C PRO A 115 -12.94 -20.26 -31.96
N GLN A 116 -11.89 -19.58 -31.51
CA GLN A 116 -11.04 -20.07 -30.40
C GLN A 116 -11.78 -20.08 -29.06
N ALA A 117 -12.66 -19.10 -28.82
CA ALA A 117 -13.48 -19.04 -27.62
C ALA A 117 -14.58 -20.12 -27.66
N GLU A 118 -15.22 -20.31 -28.81
CA GLU A 118 -16.21 -21.37 -29.05
C GLU A 118 -15.61 -22.77 -28.81
N GLN A 119 -14.42 -23.03 -29.34
CA GLN A 119 -13.69 -24.29 -29.11
C GLN A 119 -13.37 -24.51 -27.63
N LYS A 120 -12.89 -23.48 -26.91
CA LYS A 120 -12.61 -23.59 -25.48
C LYS A 120 -13.90 -23.88 -24.68
N MET A 121 -15.00 -23.21 -25.02
CA MET A 121 -16.30 -23.45 -24.39
C MET A 121 -16.74 -24.91 -24.59
N MET A 122 -16.68 -25.42 -25.81
CA MET A 122 -17.02 -26.81 -26.12
C MET A 122 -16.12 -27.82 -25.37
N GLN A 123 -14.83 -27.52 -25.23
CA GLN A 123 -13.92 -28.34 -24.42
C GLN A 123 -14.28 -28.34 -22.93
N PHE A 124 -14.72 -27.19 -22.39
CA PHE A 124 -15.16 -27.12 -20.99
C PHE A 124 -16.49 -27.84 -20.78
N GLU A 125 -17.44 -27.70 -21.71
CA GLU A 125 -18.72 -28.42 -21.69
C GLU A 125 -18.51 -29.93 -21.76
N ALA A 126 -17.62 -30.41 -22.63
CA ALA A 126 -17.28 -31.84 -22.72
C ALA A 126 -16.65 -32.39 -21.42
N LYS A 127 -15.88 -31.56 -20.70
CA LYS A 127 -15.31 -31.91 -19.39
C LYS A 127 -16.34 -31.83 -18.26
N ALA A 128 -17.38 -31.02 -18.41
CA ALA A 128 -18.41 -30.76 -17.39
C ALA A 128 -19.49 -31.85 -17.34
N ASN A 129 -19.12 -33.13 -17.48
CA ASN A 129 -20.05 -34.25 -17.34
C ASN A 129 -20.32 -34.56 -15.86
N VAL A 130 -21.20 -33.77 -15.23
CA VAL A 130 -21.46 -33.87 -13.79
C VAL A 130 -22.97 -33.84 -13.50
N ASN A 131 -23.40 -34.64 -12.53
CA ASN A 131 -24.76 -34.62 -12.01
C ASN A 131 -25.06 -33.23 -11.38
N ASN A 132 -26.04 -32.53 -11.92
CA ASN A 132 -26.32 -31.12 -11.64
C ASN A 132 -26.60 -30.85 -10.15
N ASP A 133 -27.40 -31.69 -9.49
CA ASP A 133 -27.76 -31.53 -8.07
C ASP A 133 -26.59 -31.75 -7.11
N ALA A 134 -25.78 -32.78 -7.37
CA ALA A 134 -24.60 -33.05 -6.55
C ALA A 134 -23.54 -31.95 -6.72
N SER A 135 -23.38 -31.45 -7.95
CA SER A 135 -22.44 -30.37 -8.29
C SER A 135 -22.79 -29.06 -7.59
N HIS A 136 -24.07 -28.69 -7.55
CA HIS A 136 -24.51 -27.49 -6.83
C HIS A 136 -24.23 -27.55 -5.33
N LYS A 137 -24.47 -28.71 -4.69
CA LYS A 137 -24.14 -28.90 -3.27
C LYS A 137 -22.65 -28.80 -3.01
N GLN A 138 -21.84 -29.45 -3.85
CA GLN A 138 -20.38 -29.37 -3.75
C GLN A 138 -19.89 -27.94 -3.96
N LEU A 139 -20.42 -27.21 -4.96
CA LEU A 139 -20.06 -25.82 -5.22
C LEU A 139 -20.36 -24.92 -4.02
N MET A 140 -21.54 -25.07 -3.38
CA MET A 140 -21.86 -24.31 -2.17
C MET A 140 -20.90 -24.61 -1.02
N GLN A 141 -20.53 -25.88 -0.83
CA GLN A 141 -19.57 -26.28 0.20
C GLN A 141 -18.18 -25.70 -0.09
N TYR A 142 -17.69 -25.80 -1.32
CA TYR A 142 -16.40 -25.24 -1.72
C TYR A 142 -16.38 -23.72 -1.58
N SER A 143 -17.42 -23.01 -2.02
CA SER A 143 -17.54 -21.57 -1.82
C SER A 143 -17.50 -21.18 -0.34
N LYS A 144 -18.10 -21.97 0.55
CA LYS A 144 -18.02 -21.74 2.00
C LYS A 144 -16.60 -21.93 2.54
N VAL A 145 -15.89 -22.97 2.10
CA VAL A 145 -14.49 -23.21 2.51
C VAL A 145 -13.58 -22.09 2.01
N VAL A 146 -13.69 -21.71 0.74
CA VAL A 146 -12.91 -20.61 0.15
C VAL A 146 -13.20 -19.30 0.87
N GLY A 147 -14.48 -19.00 1.15
CA GLY A 147 -14.88 -17.84 1.94
C GLY A 147 -14.27 -17.85 3.34
N HIS A 148 -14.28 -18.99 4.04
CA HIS A 148 -13.68 -19.09 5.37
C HIS A 148 -12.16 -18.85 5.35
N VAL A 149 -11.44 -19.42 4.38
CA VAL A 149 -9.99 -19.19 4.21
C VAL A 149 -9.71 -17.73 3.89
N TRP A 150 -10.55 -17.11 3.05
CA TRP A 150 -10.47 -15.68 2.73
C TRP A 150 -10.65 -14.81 3.98
N ASP A 151 -11.65 -15.09 4.81
CA ASP A 151 -11.91 -14.36 6.05
C ASP A 151 -10.76 -14.52 7.07
N MET A 152 -10.23 -15.73 7.23
CA MET A 152 -9.06 -15.97 8.07
C MET A 152 -7.84 -15.16 7.60
N THR A 153 -7.62 -15.11 6.29
CA THR A 153 -6.50 -14.38 5.69
C THR A 153 -6.66 -12.87 5.89
N ASN A 154 -7.87 -12.33 5.68
CA ASN A 154 -8.15 -10.91 5.93
C ASN A 154 -8.00 -10.56 7.40
N LYS A 155 -8.50 -11.40 8.31
CA LYS A 155 -8.34 -11.18 9.74
C LYS A 155 -6.87 -11.15 10.15
N ALA A 156 -6.07 -12.11 9.67
CA ALA A 156 -4.63 -12.13 9.94
C ALA A 156 -3.92 -10.86 9.41
N ARG A 157 -4.32 -10.38 8.23
CA ARG A 157 -3.82 -9.12 7.67
C ARG A 157 -4.18 -7.92 8.56
N GLU A 158 -5.43 -7.80 9.00
CA GLU A 158 -5.87 -6.71 9.89
C GLU A 158 -5.15 -6.73 11.24
N GLU A 159 -4.96 -7.93 11.82
CA GLU A 159 -4.18 -8.11 13.05
C GLU A 159 -2.72 -7.64 12.87
N TRP A 160 -2.07 -7.97 11.75
CA TRP A 160 -0.70 -7.51 11.44
C TRP A 160 -0.61 -6.01 11.20
N GLU A 161 -1.57 -5.40 10.50
CA GLU A 161 -1.62 -3.95 10.29
C GLU A 161 -1.84 -3.21 11.62
N SER A 162 -2.71 -3.75 12.49
CA SER A 162 -2.95 -3.22 13.84
C SER A 162 -1.72 -3.33 14.75
N GLU A 163 -1.02 -4.47 14.74
CA GLU A 163 0.21 -4.68 15.52
C GLU A 163 1.36 -3.80 15.02
N ALA A 164 1.47 -3.58 13.71
CA ALA A 164 2.43 -2.64 13.12
C ALA A 164 2.15 -1.19 13.54
N GLY A 165 0.89 -0.76 13.55
CA GLY A 165 0.48 0.56 14.05
C GLY A 165 0.70 0.73 15.56
N ALA A 166 0.47 -0.32 16.34
CA ALA A 166 0.72 -0.32 17.79
C ALA A 166 2.22 -0.23 18.13
N ARG A 167 3.10 -0.88 17.35
CA ARG A 167 4.56 -0.74 17.50
C ARG A 167 5.06 0.69 17.27
N ALA A 168 4.43 1.46 16.39
CA ALA A 168 4.79 2.86 16.14
C ALA A 168 4.45 3.80 17.32
N THR A 169 3.55 3.38 18.22
CA THR A 169 3.11 4.16 19.39
C THR A 169 3.65 3.62 20.72
N GLN A 170 4.42 2.52 20.69
CA GLN A 170 5.11 2.03 21.88
C GLN A 170 6.14 3.05 22.37
N ALA A 171 6.16 3.28 23.68
CA ALA A 171 7.15 4.13 24.33
C ALA A 171 8.56 3.62 23.98
N GLN A 172 9.41 4.53 23.52
CA GLN A 172 10.79 4.24 23.13
C GLN A 172 11.51 3.44 24.24
N THR A 173 11.84 2.19 23.92
CA THR A 173 12.48 1.25 24.88
C THR A 173 14.01 1.38 24.91
N ASN A 174 14.58 2.17 24.00
CA ASN A 174 16.01 2.38 23.86
C ASN A 174 16.36 3.88 23.73
N SER A 175 17.28 4.38 24.56
CA SER A 175 17.82 5.74 24.43
C SER A 175 19.21 5.67 23.79
N ALA A 176 19.39 6.34 22.64
CA ALA A 176 20.69 6.45 21.99
C ALA A 176 21.70 7.20 22.88
N ALA A 177 21.24 8.21 23.63
CA ALA A 177 22.07 8.97 24.57
C ALA A 177 22.56 8.10 25.73
N ASP A 178 21.69 7.24 26.28
CA ASP A 178 22.05 6.32 27.37
C ASP A 178 23.04 5.26 26.84
N THR A 179 22.83 4.80 25.61
CA THR A 179 23.72 3.85 24.94
C THR A 179 25.11 4.47 24.74
N HIS A 180 25.20 5.70 24.25
CA HIS A 180 26.49 6.40 24.10
C HIS A 180 27.16 6.68 25.45
N THR A 181 26.38 6.96 26.50
CA THR A 181 26.91 7.16 27.86
C THR A 181 27.51 5.87 28.41
N LEU A 182 26.80 4.74 28.26
CA LEU A 182 27.32 3.42 28.64
C LEU A 182 28.59 3.05 27.86
N VAL A 183 28.59 3.28 26.54
CA VAL A 183 29.77 3.01 25.70
C VAL A 183 30.97 3.88 26.12
N ALA A 184 30.75 5.16 26.43
CA ALA A 184 31.80 6.06 26.90
C ALA A 184 32.29 5.70 28.32
N ALA A 185 31.40 5.23 29.20
CA ALA A 185 31.77 4.77 30.53
C ALA A 185 32.61 3.47 30.46
N VAL A 186 32.24 2.53 29.59
CA VAL A 186 32.95 1.25 29.43
C VAL A 186 34.27 1.42 28.66
N GLY A 187 34.25 2.18 27.56
CA GLY A 187 35.42 2.34 26.69
C GLY A 187 36.43 3.39 27.17
N MET A 188 35.97 4.44 27.87
CA MET A 188 36.80 5.58 28.25
C MET A 188 36.78 5.86 29.77
N GLY A 189 36.06 5.06 30.56
CA GLY A 189 35.90 5.30 32.01
C GLY A 189 35.12 6.56 32.36
N LYS A 190 34.51 7.23 31.36
CA LYS A 190 33.89 8.55 31.54
C LYS A 190 32.66 8.44 32.44
N GLY A 191 32.73 9.07 33.62
CA GLY A 191 31.64 9.07 34.62
C GLY A 191 31.79 8.01 35.72
N LEU A 192 32.79 7.14 35.64
CA LEU A 192 33.18 6.29 36.77
C LEU A 192 34.13 7.10 37.67
N LYS A 193 33.78 7.22 38.96
CA LYS A 193 34.71 7.81 39.93
C LYS A 193 35.87 6.84 40.08
N SER A 194 37.07 7.26 39.67
CA SER A 194 38.30 6.58 40.03
C SER A 194 38.42 6.70 41.55
N ASP A 195 37.99 5.67 42.28
CA ASP A 195 38.33 5.54 43.68
C ASP A 195 39.84 5.26 43.70
N SER A 196 40.63 6.33 43.67
CA SER A 196 42.05 6.26 43.96
C SER A 196 42.15 5.82 45.41
N ILE A 197 42.16 4.52 45.63
CA ILE A 197 42.69 3.92 46.85
C ILE A 197 44.08 4.53 46.98
N GLN A 198 44.23 5.43 47.96
CA GLN A 198 45.51 6.01 48.35
C GLN A 198 46.41 4.86 48.80
N MET A 199 47.20 4.35 47.87
CA MET A 199 48.42 3.62 48.20
C MET A 199 49.42 4.66 48.71
N VAL A 200 49.87 4.42 49.95
CA VAL A 200 50.93 5.12 50.67
C VAL A 200 52.09 5.52 49.76
N GLN A 201 52.42 6.82 49.68
CA GLN A 201 53.82 7.23 49.49
C GLN A 201 54.10 8.65 49.99
N SER A 202 55.08 8.71 50.89
CA SER A 202 55.73 9.90 51.41
C SER A 202 56.39 10.74 50.32
N GLY A 203 56.34 12.07 50.49
CA GLY A 203 57.46 12.94 50.11
C GLY A 203 57.22 13.93 48.97
N VAL A 204 57.33 15.21 49.35
CA VAL A 204 57.94 16.31 48.58
C VAL A 204 57.13 16.90 47.41
N ASN A 205 56.52 18.05 47.66
CA ASN A 205 56.31 19.12 46.67
C ASN A 205 57.68 19.78 46.36
N PRO A 206 57.96 20.29 45.14
CA PRO A 206 57.29 21.52 44.70
C PRO A 206 57.13 21.77 43.17
N VAL A 207 56.07 22.54 42.85
CA VAL A 207 56.03 23.79 42.07
C VAL A 207 56.55 23.86 40.61
N ALA A 208 55.63 24.34 39.77
CA ALA A 208 55.74 25.19 38.57
C ALA A 208 56.53 24.70 37.34
N ASN A 209 55.85 24.62 36.19
CA ASN A 209 55.82 25.73 35.24
C ASN A 209 54.93 25.40 34.02
N SER A 210 54.43 26.47 33.40
CA SER A 210 54.37 26.66 31.93
C SER A 210 53.00 26.99 31.34
N MET A 211 52.92 28.29 31.03
CA MET A 211 52.53 28.88 29.74
C MET A 211 51.05 29.04 29.35
N MET A 212 50.75 30.33 29.19
CA MET A 212 49.64 30.95 28.46
C MET A 212 49.47 30.40 27.03
N VAL A 213 48.25 30.47 26.50
CA VAL A 213 47.80 31.47 25.50
C VAL A 213 46.49 30.96 24.87
N GLY A 214 45.44 31.80 24.84
CA GLY A 214 44.26 31.57 23.98
C GLY A 214 42.92 32.06 24.53
N ARG A 215 42.61 33.33 24.31
CA ARG A 215 41.25 33.95 24.32
C ARG A 215 40.84 34.19 22.84
N PRO A 216 39.60 34.58 22.45
CA PRO A 216 38.58 35.30 23.23
C PRO A 216 37.07 34.96 22.98
N SER A 217 36.21 35.65 23.77
CA SER A 217 34.78 36.03 23.55
C SER A 217 33.70 34.94 23.76
N ASN A 218 32.50 35.20 24.32
CA ASN A 218 31.76 36.44 24.64
C ASN A 218 30.55 36.13 25.56
N GLN A 219 30.17 37.06 26.48
CA GLN A 219 28.81 37.32 27.06
C GLN A 219 28.09 36.19 27.86
N GLN A 220 27.27 36.39 28.91
CA GLN A 220 26.62 37.53 29.57
C GLN A 220 26.01 37.11 30.94
N GLN A 221 26.03 38.03 31.91
CA GLN A 221 24.99 38.36 32.94
C GLN A 221 24.58 37.39 34.10
N THR A 222 24.92 37.86 35.32
CA THR A 222 24.25 37.78 36.65
C THR A 222 22.86 38.47 36.68
N PRO A 223 21.99 38.43 37.73
CA PRO A 223 22.29 38.30 39.18
C PRO A 223 21.26 37.57 40.10
N GLY A 224 21.64 37.27 41.35
CA GLY A 224 20.70 36.87 42.41
C GLY A 224 21.37 36.60 43.77
N GLN A 225 20.80 37.16 44.83
CA GLN A 225 21.35 37.43 46.18
C GLN A 225 21.41 36.22 47.16
N GLY A 226 22.22 36.36 48.23
CA GLY A 226 22.39 35.41 49.37
C GLY A 226 21.18 35.28 50.32
N PRO A 227 21.26 34.71 51.56
CA PRO A 227 22.38 34.86 52.53
C PRO A 227 22.75 33.64 53.43
N LEU A 228 23.86 33.82 54.17
CA LEU A 228 24.32 33.30 55.49
C LEU A 228 23.82 31.97 56.10
N GLY A 229 24.77 31.17 56.62
CA GLY A 229 24.59 30.33 57.81
C GLY A 229 25.47 29.07 57.86
N ASN A 230 26.35 28.95 58.86
CA ASN A 230 27.26 27.81 59.10
C ASN A 230 26.70 26.91 60.26
N PRO A 231 27.38 25.81 60.67
CA PRO A 231 27.15 24.38 60.39
C PRO A 231 26.40 23.61 61.52
N PRO A 232 26.08 22.30 61.41
CA PRO A 232 26.97 21.30 62.04
C PRO A 232 27.03 19.88 61.40
N LEU A 233 28.21 19.28 61.53
CA LEU A 233 28.52 17.91 61.98
C LEU A 233 27.63 16.70 61.55
N GLY A 234 28.23 15.85 60.72
CA GLY A 234 28.26 14.39 60.90
C GLY A 234 27.03 13.59 60.47
N GLN A 235 27.09 12.95 59.29
CA GLN A 235 26.56 11.60 59.11
C GLN A 235 27.07 10.97 57.81
N ILE A 236 27.60 9.75 57.94
CA ILE A 236 28.02 8.85 56.88
C ILE A 236 26.80 8.55 56.00
N ASN A 237 26.80 9.03 54.76
CA ASN A 237 25.80 8.65 53.76
C ASN A 237 26.50 8.10 52.51
N LYS A 238 26.17 6.85 52.20
CA LYS A 238 26.53 6.16 50.95
C LYS A 238 26.20 7.07 49.77
N ALA A 239 27.17 7.38 48.92
CA ALA A 239 26.96 8.22 47.76
C ALA A 239 25.99 7.54 46.78
N PRO A 240 24.82 8.13 46.46
CA PRO A 240 23.95 7.60 45.42
C PRO A 240 24.62 7.79 44.05
N GLY A 241 24.62 6.75 43.22
CA GLY A 241 25.13 6.81 41.85
C GLY A 241 24.36 7.85 41.04
N ALA A 242 25.08 8.82 40.47
CA ALA A 242 24.51 9.94 39.71
C ALA A 242 24.25 9.60 38.24
N ILE A 243 23.74 8.40 37.94
CA ILE A 243 23.18 8.08 36.63
C ILE A 243 21.69 7.88 36.81
N LYS A 244 20.92 8.95 36.60
CA LYS A 244 19.46 8.89 36.52
C LYS A 244 19.09 8.44 35.12
N THR A 245 18.84 7.14 34.93
CA THR A 245 18.24 6.61 33.70
C THR A 245 16.72 6.71 33.79
N ASN A 246 16.05 7.29 32.79
CA ASN A 246 14.59 7.37 32.69
C ASN A 246 13.96 6.15 31.99
N ILE A 247 14.62 4.98 32.07
CA ILE A 247 14.12 3.75 31.46
C ILE A 247 13.01 3.19 32.37
N LYS A 248 11.75 3.39 31.96
CA LYS A 248 10.63 2.63 32.56
C LYS A 248 10.84 1.15 32.21
N ALA A 249 10.96 0.30 33.23
CA ALA A 249 10.99 -1.13 33.05
C ALA A 249 9.71 -1.59 32.34
N ALA A 250 9.85 -2.22 31.18
CA ALA A 250 8.74 -2.91 30.53
C ALA A 250 8.32 -4.08 31.43
N SER A 251 7.07 -4.08 31.87
CA SER A 251 6.46 -5.20 32.56
C SER A 251 6.63 -6.45 31.70
N GLN A 252 7.32 -7.47 32.22
CA GLN A 252 7.46 -8.75 31.52
C GLN A 252 6.09 -9.36 31.25
N ILE A 253 5.72 -9.43 29.98
CA ILE A 253 4.72 -10.38 29.48
C ILE A 253 5.53 -11.52 28.87
N HIS A 254 5.61 -12.65 29.60
CA HIS A 254 6.13 -13.90 29.06
C HIS A 254 5.08 -14.51 28.12
N PRO A 255 5.38 -14.77 26.83
CA PRO A 255 4.43 -15.37 25.92
C PRO A 255 4.69 -16.87 25.81
N TYR A 256 4.47 -17.64 26.88
CA TYR A 256 4.25 -19.10 26.79
C TYR A 256 3.44 -19.59 28.00
N ARG A 257 2.12 -19.64 27.82
CA ARG A 257 1.24 -20.69 28.35
C ARG A 257 0.05 -20.86 27.40
#